data_AF-A0A7V9FUW5-F1
#
_entry.id   AF-A0A7V9FUW5-F1
#
_cell.length_a   1.000
_cell.length_b   1.000
_cell.length_c   1.000
_cell.angle_alpha   90.00
_cell.angle_beta   90.00
_cell.angle_gamma   90.00
#
_symmetry.space_group_name_H-M   'P 1'
#
loop_
_entity.id
_entity.type
_entity.pdbx_description
1 polymer ?
#
loop_
_entity_poly.entity_id
_entity_poly.type
_entity_poly.pdbx_seq_one_letter_code
_entity_poly.pdbx_strand_id
1 'polypeptide(L)'
;MRLSIQLDADFADIFQVRRLAGDPSALSSGTAMHHSPGRLRFEATGTPRATSVQLDPPPDVVDQSAAHWVVHLSRDQPWTLRIEVGALRGSGREERVAIQPRTETTGRPDVVVHSQPERLARGCLRSLTDLDALSIPDDRDGSRRLLAAGIPWFVALFGRDVLISSCQARAFRPN
;
A
#
# COMPACT_ATOMS: atom_id res chain seq x y z
N MET A 1 26.00 4.00 17.21
CA MET A 1 25.05 2.86 17.27
C MET A 1 25.03 2.17 15.91
N ARG A 2 24.79 0.86 15.82
CA ARG A 2 24.65 0.16 14.54
C ARG A 2 23.19 -0.23 14.32
N LEU A 3 22.64 0.12 13.17
CA LEU A 3 21.31 -0.31 12.72
C LEU A 3 21.50 -1.23 11.52
N SER A 4 20.74 -2.33 11.48
CA SER A 4 20.73 -3.27 10.36
C SER A 4 19.28 -3.61 10.03
N ILE A 5 18.92 -3.58 8.74
CA ILE A 5 17.59 -3.97 8.26
C ILE A 5 17.78 -5.02 7.17
N GLN A 6 17.11 -6.16 7.32
CA GLN A 6 17.04 -7.20 6.30
C GLN A 6 15.76 -7.03 5.50
N LEU A 7 15.88 -7.10 4.18
CA LEU A 7 14.79 -6.88 3.23
C LEU A 7 14.60 -8.13 2.37
N ASP A 8 13.37 -8.41 1.97
CA ASP A 8 13.03 -9.50 1.06
C ASP A 8 11.72 -9.21 0.32
N ALA A 9 11.46 -9.93 -0.78
CA ALA A 9 10.24 -9.86 -1.55
C ALA A 9 9.83 -11.25 -2.07
N ASP A 10 8.66 -11.75 -1.62
CA ASP A 10 8.19 -13.11 -1.89
C ASP A 10 7.42 -13.30 -3.21
N PHE A 11 7.05 -12.19 -3.86
CA PHE A 11 6.20 -12.11 -5.05
C PHE A 11 4.98 -13.03 -5.05
N ALA A 12 4.46 -13.36 -3.87
CA ALA A 12 3.39 -14.33 -3.71
C ALA A 12 2.13 -13.83 -4.41
N ASP A 13 1.51 -14.69 -5.22
CA ASP A 13 0.25 -14.33 -5.87
C ASP A 13 -0.95 -14.44 -4.90
N ILE A 14 -2.09 -13.87 -5.31
CA ILE A 14 -3.29 -13.82 -4.48
C ILE A 14 -3.81 -15.21 -4.08
N PHE A 15 -3.56 -16.25 -4.88
CA PHE A 15 -4.00 -17.62 -4.58
C PHE A 15 -3.09 -18.29 -3.56
N GLN A 16 -1.77 -18.04 -3.65
CA GLN A 16 -0.79 -18.48 -2.66
C GLN A 16 -1.08 -17.83 -1.30
N VAL A 17 -1.32 -16.52 -1.26
CA VAL A 17 -1.66 -15.82 -0.02
C VAL A 17 -2.99 -16.31 0.56
N ARG A 18 -3.98 -16.60 -0.30
CA ARG A 18 -5.27 -17.16 0.14
C ARG A 18 -5.20 -18.64 0.54
N ARG A 19 -4.06 -19.32 0.36
CA ARG A 19 -3.90 -20.78 0.55
C ARG A 19 -4.95 -21.60 -0.20
N LEU A 20 -5.47 -21.08 -1.32
CA LEU A 20 -6.58 -21.71 -2.06
C LEU A 20 -6.10 -22.80 -3.02
N ALA A 21 -4.82 -22.82 -3.41
CA ALA A 21 -4.14 -23.91 -4.09
C ALA A 21 -2.64 -23.60 -4.23
N GLY A 22 -1.79 -24.64 -4.30
CA GLY A 22 -0.35 -24.54 -4.58
C GLY A 22 0.53 -25.08 -3.45
N ASP A 23 1.73 -25.55 -3.79
CA ASP A 23 2.75 -25.93 -2.82
C ASP A 23 3.25 -24.67 -2.06
N PRO A 24 3.07 -24.57 -0.73
CA PRO A 24 3.55 -23.44 0.06
C PRO A 24 5.07 -23.23 -0.02
N SER A 25 5.81 -24.24 -0.46
CA SER A 25 7.26 -24.18 -0.66
C SER A 25 7.67 -23.60 -2.02
N ALA A 26 6.74 -23.49 -2.98
CA ALA A 26 6.95 -22.80 -4.25
C ALA A 26 6.79 -21.28 -4.08
N LEU A 27 7.58 -20.70 -3.18
CA LEU A 27 7.66 -19.25 -3.02
C LEU A 27 8.26 -18.64 -4.29
N SER A 28 7.63 -17.59 -4.82
CA SER A 28 8.18 -16.82 -5.93
C SER A 28 9.34 -15.96 -5.41
N SER A 29 10.48 -16.57 -5.09
CA SER A 29 11.59 -15.82 -4.48
C SER A 29 12.11 -14.73 -5.41
N GLY A 30 12.23 -13.53 -4.85
CA GLY A 30 12.85 -12.38 -5.48
C GLY A 30 14.36 -12.41 -5.36
N THR A 31 15.09 -12.23 -6.47
CA THR A 31 16.54 -12.06 -6.40
C THR A 31 16.86 -10.60 -6.08
N ALA A 32 17.59 -10.37 -4.99
CA ALA A 32 18.07 -9.03 -4.64
C ALA A 32 19.20 -8.59 -5.59
N MET A 33 19.03 -7.39 -6.17
CA MET A 33 19.98 -6.72 -7.02
C MET A 33 20.27 -5.33 -6.45
N HIS A 34 21.56 -5.02 -6.29
CA HIS A 34 22.00 -3.69 -5.90
C HIS A 34 21.98 -2.78 -7.13
N HIS A 35 21.19 -1.70 -7.06
CA HIS A 35 21.05 -0.78 -8.18
C HIS A 35 21.85 0.52 -7.97
N SER A 36 21.86 1.06 -6.75
CA SER A 36 22.66 2.23 -6.37
C SER A 36 22.81 2.32 -4.85
N PRO A 37 23.70 3.18 -4.31
CA PRO A 37 23.72 3.48 -2.87
C PRO A 37 22.33 3.94 -2.42
N GLY A 38 21.68 3.19 -1.53
CA GLY A 38 20.32 3.46 -1.06
C GLY A 38 19.18 2.93 -1.92
N ARG A 39 19.43 2.21 -3.03
CA ARG A 39 18.37 1.55 -3.81
C ARG A 39 18.64 0.07 -4.01
N LEU A 40 17.76 -0.75 -3.43
CA LEU A 40 17.69 -2.19 -3.64
C LEU A 40 16.54 -2.52 -4.60
N ARG A 41 16.74 -3.52 -5.45
CA ARG A 41 15.73 -4.00 -6.38
C ARG A 41 15.61 -5.50 -6.25
N PHE A 42 14.40 -6.00 -6.04
CA PHE A 42 14.09 -7.43 -6.03
C PHE A 42 13.39 -7.77 -7.34
N GLU A 43 13.82 -8.81 -8.04
CA GLU A 43 13.18 -9.25 -9.30
C GLU A 43 12.54 -10.63 -9.12
N ALA A 44 11.26 -10.74 -9.51
CA ALA A 44 10.51 -11.97 -9.41
C ALA A 44 10.99 -12.99 -10.43
N THR A 45 11.31 -14.20 -9.97
CA THR A 45 11.72 -15.28 -10.87
C THR A 45 10.63 -15.61 -11.90
N GLY A 46 10.98 -15.63 -13.19
CA GLY A 46 10.08 -16.05 -14.28
C GLY A 46 8.97 -15.05 -14.65
N THR A 47 8.93 -13.85 -14.05
CA THR A 47 7.95 -12.81 -14.41
C THR A 47 8.61 -11.43 -14.47
N PRO A 48 8.10 -10.47 -15.25
CA PRO A 48 8.68 -9.14 -15.33
C PRO A 48 8.30 -8.25 -14.12
N ARG A 49 8.00 -8.84 -12.96
CA ARG A 49 7.63 -8.10 -11.73
C ARG A 49 8.89 -7.79 -10.94
N ALA A 50 8.98 -6.58 -10.39
CA ALA A 50 10.07 -6.21 -9.50
C ALA A 50 9.58 -5.31 -8.37
N THR A 51 10.32 -5.25 -7.27
CA THR A 51 10.09 -4.37 -6.14
C THR A 51 11.33 -3.50 -5.94
N SER A 52 11.20 -2.19 -5.98
CA SER A 52 12.27 -1.26 -5.61
C SER A 52 12.11 -0.82 -4.16
N VAL A 53 13.21 -0.77 -3.43
CA VAL A 53 13.29 -0.23 -2.07
C VAL A 53 14.32 0.89 -2.08
N GLN A 54 13.88 2.10 -1.78
CA GLN A 54 14.74 3.27 -1.61
C GLN A 54 14.86 3.62 -0.13
N LEU A 55 16.10 3.84 0.31
CA LEU A 55 16.49 4.08 1.70
C LEU A 55 17.15 5.45 1.78
N ASP A 56 16.62 6.31 2.65
CA ASP A 56 17.12 7.66 2.89
C ASP A 56 17.20 7.92 4.40
N PRO A 57 18.40 8.11 4.99
CA PRO A 57 19.70 8.19 4.32
C PRO A 57 20.17 6.85 3.74
N PRO A 58 21.04 6.86 2.69
CA PRO A 58 21.57 5.62 2.13
C PRO A 58 22.37 4.84 3.19
N PRO A 59 22.35 3.50 3.13
CA PRO A 59 23.15 2.65 4.01
C PRO A 59 24.64 2.83 3.76
N ASP A 60 25.43 2.70 4.84
CA ASP A 60 26.89 2.72 4.78
C ASP A 60 27.43 1.45 4.10
N VAL A 61 26.78 0.31 4.34
CA VAL A 61 27.13 -0.99 3.76
C VAL A 61 25.85 -1.71 3.40
N VAL A 62 25.84 -2.36 2.22
CA VAL A 62 24.79 -3.29 1.84
C VAL A 62 25.42 -4.65 1.56
N ASP A 63 24.94 -5.68 2.24
CA ASP A 63 25.36 -7.07 2.05
C ASP A 63 24.14 -7.88 1.64
N GLN A 64 24.11 -8.34 0.38
CA GLN A 64 22.98 -9.04 -0.22
C GLN A 64 21.68 -8.23 -0.10
N SER A 65 20.78 -8.62 0.81
CA SER A 65 19.52 -7.92 1.07
C SER A 65 19.49 -7.21 2.43
N ALA A 66 20.62 -7.15 3.13
CA ALA A 66 20.79 -6.44 4.39
C ALA A 66 21.44 -5.05 4.18
N ALA A 67 20.81 -4.02 4.71
CA ALA A 67 21.31 -2.65 4.71
C ALA A 67 21.78 -2.27 6.13
N HIS A 68 22.95 -1.65 6.23
CA HIS A 68 23.60 -1.32 7.51
C HIS A 68 23.93 0.16 7.62
N TRP A 69 23.73 0.73 8.81
CA TRP A 69 24.07 2.11 9.16
C TRP A 69 24.85 2.19 10.47
N VAL A 70 25.82 3.11 10.52
CA VAL A 70 26.49 3.61 11.72
C VAL A 70 25.80 4.92 12.11
N VAL A 71 24.79 4.79 12.96
CA VAL A 71 23.96 5.91 13.42
C VAL A 71 24.66 6.66 14.54
N HIS A 72 24.83 7.97 14.35
CA HIS A 72 25.29 8.92 15.36
C HIS A 72 24.08 9.67 15.91
N LEU A 73 23.74 9.42 17.16
CA LEU A 73 22.64 10.08 17.85
C LEU A 73 23.19 11.23 18.70
N SER A 74 22.71 12.43 18.43
CA SER A 74 22.95 13.61 19.28
C SER A 74 21.81 13.75 20.29
N ARG A 75 22.10 14.37 21.44
CA ARG A 75 21.07 14.63 22.47
C ARG A 75 19.95 15.48 21.88
N ASP A 76 18.70 15.09 22.13
CA ASP A 76 17.49 15.77 21.68
C ASP A 76 17.34 15.92 20.15
N GLN A 77 18.09 15.16 19.34
CA GLN A 77 17.97 15.14 17.88
C GLN A 77 17.56 13.74 17.39
N PRO A 78 16.36 13.57 16.81
CA PRO A 78 15.95 12.29 16.27
C PRO A 78 16.74 11.97 15.01
N TRP A 79 17.10 10.70 14.85
CA TRP A 79 17.55 10.16 13.57
C TRP A 79 16.37 9.50 12.86
N THR A 80 16.20 9.79 11.57
CA THR A 80 15.05 9.32 10.79
C THR A 80 15.54 8.53 9.57
N LEU A 81 14.96 7.34 9.38
CA LEU A 81 15.11 6.54 8.19
C LEU A 81 13.78 6.53 7.43
N ARG A 82 13.81 6.99 6.19
CA ARG A 82 12.71 6.85 5.24
C ARG A 82 12.96 5.63 4.36
N ILE A 83 11.94 4.78 4.28
CA ILE A 83 11.94 3.59 3.42
C ILE A 83 10.78 3.75 2.45
N GLU A 84 11.09 3.88 1.16
CA GLU A 84 10.11 3.96 0.09
C GLU A 84 10.10 2.64 -0.68
N VAL A 85 8.93 2.03 -0.84
CA VAL A 85 8.78 0.75 -1.55
C VAL A 85 7.90 0.97 -2.78
N GLY A 86 8.43 0.62 -3.95
CA GLY A 86 7.73 0.68 -5.23
C GLY A 86 7.56 -0.71 -5.84
N ALA A 87 6.39 -0.98 -6.42
CA ALA A 87 6.17 -2.16 -7.25
C ALA A 87 6.32 -1.79 -8.74
N LEU A 88 6.96 -2.65 -9.52
CA LEU A 88 7.26 -2.48 -10.94
C LEU A 88 6.70 -3.67 -11.72
N ARG A 89 6.15 -3.41 -12.92
CA ARG A 89 5.79 -4.43 -13.91
C ARG A 89 6.41 -4.05 -15.26
N GLY A 90 7.13 -4.98 -15.90
CA GLY A 90 7.69 -4.77 -17.24
C GLY A 90 9.06 -4.10 -17.27
N SER A 91 9.52 -3.74 -18.47
CA SER A 91 10.87 -3.25 -18.78
C SER A 91 11.13 -1.76 -18.45
N GLY A 92 10.60 -1.27 -17.33
CA GLY A 92 11.19 -0.07 -16.69
C GLY A 92 10.36 1.21 -16.67
N ARG A 93 9.03 1.15 -16.80
CA ARG A 93 8.20 2.23 -16.28
C ARG A 93 7.84 1.87 -14.84
N GLU A 94 8.25 2.72 -13.90
CA GLU A 94 7.59 2.84 -12.59
C GLU A 94 6.13 3.14 -12.90
N GLU A 95 5.31 2.11 -13.13
CA GLU A 95 3.88 2.23 -12.99
C GLU A 95 3.66 2.34 -11.49
N ARG A 96 3.90 3.54 -10.98
CA ARG A 96 3.42 3.96 -9.69
C ARG A 96 1.91 3.83 -9.78
N VAL A 97 1.39 2.64 -9.47
CA VAL A 97 0.23 2.58 -8.60
C VAL A 97 0.75 3.10 -7.26
N ALA A 98 1.03 4.40 -7.21
CA ALA A 98 1.09 5.10 -5.96
C ALA A 98 -0.33 4.97 -5.45
N ILE A 99 -0.57 3.93 -4.65
CA ILE A 99 -1.53 4.04 -3.58
C ILE A 99 -0.88 5.08 -2.66
N GLN A 100 -0.96 6.36 -3.07
CA GLN A 100 -0.70 7.43 -2.14
C GLN A 100 -1.63 7.12 -0.97
N PRO A 101 -1.12 7.03 0.28
CA PRO A 101 -2.01 6.93 1.42
C PRO A 101 -3.01 8.07 1.23
N ARG A 102 -4.28 7.72 0.99
CA ARG A 102 -5.29 8.64 0.50
C ARG A 102 -5.49 9.73 1.56
N THR A 103 -4.71 10.78 1.40
CA THR A 103 -4.75 12.01 2.20
C THR A 103 -5.63 13.03 1.52
N GLU A 104 -5.89 12.83 0.22
CA GLU A 104 -6.81 13.63 -0.57
C GLU A 104 -8.25 13.14 -0.38
N THR A 105 -8.85 13.55 0.73
CA THR A 105 -10.31 13.75 0.87
C THR A 105 -10.76 15.08 0.24
N THR A 106 -9.92 15.71 -0.59
CA THR A 106 -10.18 16.98 -1.25
C THR A 106 -11.50 16.92 -2.02
N GLY A 107 -12.42 17.83 -1.66
CA GLY A 107 -13.75 17.95 -2.26
C GLY A 107 -14.86 17.14 -1.59
N ARG A 108 -14.60 16.38 -0.52
CA ARG A 108 -15.65 15.70 0.24
C ARG A 108 -16.26 16.62 1.29
N PRO A 109 -17.59 16.60 1.48
CA PRO A 109 -18.23 17.40 2.50
C PRO A 109 -17.79 16.93 3.89
N ASP A 110 -17.53 17.89 4.78
CA ASP A 110 -17.34 17.60 6.19
C ASP A 110 -18.68 17.12 6.76
N VAL A 111 -18.68 15.95 7.41
CA VAL A 111 -19.90 15.30 7.89
C VAL A 111 -19.88 15.26 9.40
N VAL A 112 -20.87 15.90 10.01
CA VAL A 112 -21.10 15.83 11.45
C VAL A 112 -22.18 14.80 11.73
N VAL A 113 -21.87 13.80 12.55
CA VAL A 113 -22.81 12.75 12.96
C VAL A 113 -23.06 12.88 14.46
N HIS A 114 -24.31 13.11 14.84
CA HIS A 114 -24.75 13.08 16.23
C HIS A 114 -25.57 11.82 16.49
N SER A 115 -25.22 11.07 17.55
CA SER A 115 -25.96 9.88 17.94
C SER A 115 -25.82 9.62 19.43
N GLN A 116 -26.90 9.13 20.04
CA GLN A 116 -26.87 8.53 21.36
C GLN A 116 -27.24 7.05 21.19
N PRO A 117 -26.31 6.12 21.47
CA PRO A 117 -24.99 6.32 22.11
C PRO A 117 -23.88 6.81 21.16
N GLU A 118 -22.94 7.59 21.69
CA GLU A 118 -21.82 8.22 20.94
C GLU A 118 -20.96 7.24 20.13
N ARG A 119 -20.89 5.97 20.56
CA ARG A 119 -20.18 4.92 19.82
C ARG A 119 -20.71 4.73 18.39
N LEU A 120 -21.99 4.99 18.15
CA LEU A 120 -22.58 4.89 16.81
C LEU A 120 -22.11 6.04 15.90
N ALA A 121 -22.01 7.26 16.43
CA ALA A 121 -21.46 8.40 15.70
C ALA A 121 -19.99 8.13 15.31
N ARG A 122 -19.18 7.64 16.26
CA ARG A 122 -17.78 7.24 16.00
C ARG A 122 -17.69 6.11 14.96
N GLY A 123 -18.54 5.09 15.07
CA GLY A 123 -18.59 4.00 14.10
C GLY A 123 -18.93 4.49 12.70
N CYS A 124 -19.94 5.36 12.57
CA CYS A 124 -20.34 5.96 11.30
C CYS A 124 -19.22 6.78 10.66
N LEU A 125 -18.56 7.66 11.43
CA LEU A 125 -17.43 8.45 10.94
C LEU A 125 -16.26 7.56 10.51
N ARG A 126 -15.97 6.48 11.25
CA ARG A 126 -14.94 5.50 10.87
C ARG A 126 -15.30 4.78 9.57
N SER A 127 -16.55 4.31 9.43
CA SER A 127 -17.04 3.73 8.18
C SER A 127 -16.95 4.72 7.02
N LEU A 128 -17.18 6.00 7.29
CA LEU A 128 -16.83 7.19 6.50
C LEU A 128 -15.47 7.05 5.81
N THR A 129 -14.47 7.07 6.66
CA THR A 129 -13.06 6.98 6.30
C THR A 129 -12.72 5.67 5.61
N ASP A 130 -13.31 4.55 6.05
CA ASP A 130 -13.02 3.24 5.46
C ASP A 130 -13.58 3.13 4.02
N LEU A 131 -14.80 3.63 3.75
CA LEU A 131 -15.34 3.74 2.39
C LEU A 131 -14.52 4.69 1.52
N ASP A 132 -14.07 5.79 2.13
CA ASP A 132 -13.22 6.77 1.49
C ASP A 132 -11.86 6.16 1.09
N ALA A 133 -11.35 5.17 1.83
CA ALA A 133 -10.16 4.40 1.49
C ALA A 133 -10.42 3.34 0.40
N LEU A 134 -11.61 2.73 0.38
CA LEU A 134 -12.01 1.72 -0.61
C LEU A 134 -12.43 2.28 -1.96
N SER A 135 -12.70 3.57 -2.04
CA SER A 135 -13.04 4.19 -3.33
C SER A 135 -11.86 4.08 -4.32
N ILE A 136 -12.08 4.02 -5.61
CA ILE A 136 -11.05 3.96 -6.65
C ILE A 136 -11.53 4.87 -7.81
N PRO A 137 -10.66 5.66 -8.46
CA PRO A 137 -11.06 6.39 -9.66
C PRO A 137 -11.56 5.41 -10.74
N ASP A 138 -12.59 5.81 -11.49
CA ASP A 138 -12.96 5.11 -12.72
C ASP A 138 -11.94 5.47 -13.80
N ASP A 139 -11.28 4.47 -14.38
CA ASP A 139 -10.28 4.65 -15.45
C ASP A 139 -10.86 5.36 -16.69
N ARG A 140 -12.18 5.30 -16.89
CA ARG A 140 -12.87 5.93 -18.02
C ARG A 140 -13.28 7.37 -17.75
N ASP A 141 -13.48 7.71 -16.48
CA ASP A 141 -13.94 9.02 -16.03
C ASP A 141 -13.42 9.27 -14.61
N GLY A 142 -12.27 9.94 -14.50
CA GLY A 142 -11.61 10.20 -13.21
C GLY A 142 -12.40 11.08 -12.24
N SER A 143 -13.53 11.66 -12.67
CA SER A 143 -14.49 12.34 -11.78
C SER A 143 -15.36 11.35 -11.01
N ARG A 144 -15.55 10.13 -11.52
CA ARG A 144 -16.29 9.06 -10.87
C ARG A 144 -15.41 8.27 -9.92
N ARG A 145 -16.04 7.77 -8.87
CA ARG A 145 -15.42 7.01 -7.81
C ARG A 145 -16.22 5.71 -7.64
N LEU A 146 -15.53 4.59 -7.79
CA LEU A 146 -16.11 3.26 -7.63
C LEU A 146 -15.67 2.71 -6.27
N LEU A 147 -16.58 2.07 -5.53
CA LEU A 147 -16.20 1.39 -4.28
C LEU A 147 -15.63 0.01 -4.61
N ALA A 148 -14.43 -0.28 -4.12
CA ALA A 148 -13.92 -1.63 -4.09
C ALA A 148 -14.62 -2.42 -2.98
N ALA A 149 -14.85 -3.72 -3.20
CA ALA A 149 -15.46 -4.59 -2.21
C ALA A 149 -14.51 -4.94 -1.04
N GLY A 150 -13.23 -4.58 -1.14
CA GLY A 150 -12.24 -4.73 -0.07
C GLY A 150 -10.84 -4.98 -0.62
N ILE A 151 -9.84 -4.22 -0.14
CA ILE A 151 -8.42 -4.48 -0.41
C ILE A 151 -7.88 -5.44 0.65
N PRO A 152 -7.02 -6.42 0.31
CA PRO A 152 -6.52 -6.76 -1.03
C PRO A 152 -7.38 -7.79 -1.78
N TRP A 153 -8.44 -8.32 -1.16
CA TRP A 153 -9.02 -9.60 -1.59
C TRP A 153 -10.08 -9.50 -2.69
N PHE A 154 -10.72 -8.36 -2.89
CA PHE A 154 -11.75 -8.18 -3.93
C PHE A 154 -11.68 -6.77 -4.53
N VAL A 155 -10.60 -6.49 -5.26
CA VAL A 155 -10.48 -5.31 -6.13
C VAL A 155 -11.18 -5.59 -7.45
N ALA A 156 -12.49 -5.83 -7.38
CA ALA A 156 -13.36 -5.82 -8.53
C ALA A 156 -14.68 -5.13 -8.16
N LEU A 157 -15.37 -4.60 -9.16
CA LEU A 157 -16.74 -4.11 -9.03
C LEU A 157 -17.66 -5.28 -8.69
N PHE A 158 -17.79 -5.63 -7.41
CA PHE A 158 -18.73 -6.66 -6.97
C PHE A 158 -20.12 -6.06 -6.80
N GLY A 159 -20.89 -6.12 -7.88
CA GLY A 159 -22.33 -5.86 -7.99
C GLY A 159 -23.04 -5.35 -6.74
N ARG A 160 -23.80 -6.22 -6.06
CA ARG A 160 -24.76 -5.84 -5.01
C ARG A 160 -24.14 -5.02 -3.87
N ASP A 161 -22.95 -5.37 -3.41
CA ASP A 161 -22.36 -4.74 -2.23
C ASP A 161 -21.95 -3.28 -2.54
N VAL A 162 -21.43 -3.04 -3.75
CA VAL A 162 -21.16 -1.69 -4.24
C VAL A 162 -22.44 -0.86 -4.31
N LEU A 163 -23.55 -1.44 -4.77
CA LEU A 163 -24.85 -0.76 -4.84
C LEU A 163 -25.39 -0.43 -3.43
N ILE A 164 -25.35 -1.39 -2.51
CA ILE A 164 -25.83 -1.19 -1.13
C ILE A 164 -24.99 -0.13 -0.43
N SER A 165 -23.66 -0.24 -0.46
CA SER A 165 -22.76 0.71 0.18
C SER A 165 -22.89 2.11 -0.42
N SER A 166 -23.01 2.22 -1.75
CA SER A 166 -23.27 3.51 -2.41
C SER A 166 -24.61 4.12 -1.97
N CYS A 167 -25.67 3.31 -1.91
CA CYS A 167 -26.99 3.77 -1.45
C CYS A 167 -26.96 4.26 0.02
N GLN A 168 -26.30 3.52 0.91
CA GLN A 168 -26.18 3.88 2.32
C GLN A 168 -25.31 5.14 2.51
N ALA A 169 -24.23 5.27 1.73
CA ALA A 169 -23.31 6.39 1.83
C ALA A 169 -23.82 7.67 1.15
N ARG A 170 -24.83 7.59 0.27
CA ARG A 170 -25.31 8.71 -0.55
C ARG A 170 -25.64 9.98 0.23
N ALA A 171 -26.18 9.84 1.44
CA ALA A 171 -26.51 10.97 2.30
C ALA A 171 -25.27 11.74 2.81
N PHE A 172 -24.10 11.08 2.81
CA PHE A 172 -22.84 11.58 3.34
C PHE A 172 -21.79 11.83 2.24
N ARG A 173 -21.93 11.15 1.09
CA ARG A 173 -21.05 11.19 -0.09
C ARG A 173 -21.93 11.15 -1.36
N PRO A 174 -22.42 12.30 -1.83
CA PRO A 174 -23.40 12.35 -2.93
C PRO A 174 -22.83 12.21 -4.35
N ASN A 175 -21.50 12.28 -4.50
CA ASN A 175 -20.76 12.24 -5.77
C ASN A 175 -19.79 11.06 -5.79
#